data_AF-A0AA39QIA6-F1
#
_entry.id   AF-A0AA39QIA6-F1
#
_cell.length_a   1.000
_cell.length_b   1.000
_cell.length_c   1.000
_cell.angle_alpha   90.00
_cell.angle_beta   90.00
_cell.angle_gamma   90.00
#
_symmetry.space_group_name_H-M   'P 1'
#
loop_
_entity.id
_entity.type
_entity.pdbx_description
1 polymer ?
#
loop_
_entity_poly.entity_id
_entity_poly.type
_entity_poly.pdbx_seq_one_letter_code
_entity_poly.pdbx_strand_id
1 'polypeptide(L)'
;MSSDTTTVPIIVAQYSLRIHPRRTEHWSLAILYSLNEVEIHEVQGMLDTFHYETFRKSTSFLRSVTLCGGCHVGSIPCNLLDAVRKALKDVPVVRHDESWDCQTWVVHALRSLRDFGIIFAHINEARIRQELAEDRERWENGEDAVYERLYGEAN
;
A
#
# COMPACT_ATOMS: atom_id res chain seq x y z
N MET A 1 3.34 24.17 23.08
CA MET A 1 3.23 22.71 23.38
C MET A 1 3.15 22.02 22.04
N SER A 2 4.30 21.64 21.50
CA SER A 2 4.39 20.92 20.23
C SER A 2 3.93 19.48 20.51
N SER A 3 2.69 19.18 20.18
CA SER A 3 2.25 17.79 20.11
C SER A 3 2.94 17.17 18.92
N ASP A 4 4.15 16.63 19.13
CA ASP A 4 4.78 15.71 18.18
C ASP A 4 3.82 14.53 18.02
N THR A 5 2.93 14.67 17.05
CA THR A 5 1.97 13.64 16.72
C THR A 5 2.78 12.63 15.94
N THR A 6 3.23 11.57 16.60
CA THR A 6 3.94 10.50 15.93
C THR A 6 3.07 10.01 14.79
N THR A 7 3.59 10.14 13.57
CA THR A 7 2.92 9.66 12.36
C THR A 7 3.63 8.44 11.83
N VAL A 8 2.88 7.51 11.25
CA VAL A 8 3.43 6.36 10.53
C VAL A 8 3.12 6.50 9.04
N PRO A 9 4.09 6.26 8.14
CA PRO A 9 3.83 6.36 6.71
C PRO A 9 2.94 5.23 6.22
N ILE A 10 2.09 5.55 5.24
CA ILE A 10 1.30 4.59 4.48
C ILE A 10 1.74 4.64 3.02
N ILE A 11 2.02 3.47 2.46
CA ILE A 11 2.44 3.31 1.07
C ILE A 11 1.47 2.40 0.33
N VAL A 12 1.35 2.61 -0.98
CA VAL A 12 0.89 1.55 -1.89
C VAL A 12 2.10 0.70 -2.24
N ALA A 13 1.99 -0.61 -2.05
CA ALA A 13 3.01 -1.57 -2.40
C ALA A 13 2.57 -2.40 -3.61
N GLN A 14 3.46 -2.56 -4.59
CA GLN A 14 3.23 -3.30 -5.82
C GLN A 14 4.08 -4.57 -5.82
N TYR A 15 3.44 -5.70 -6.05
CA TYR A 15 4.08 -7.01 -6.12
C TYR A 15 3.92 -7.63 -7.50
N SER A 16 5.00 -8.19 -8.03
CA SER A 16 4.98 -8.92 -9.30
C SER A 16 4.17 -10.21 -9.16
N LEU A 17 3.14 -10.42 -9.98
CA LEU A 17 2.41 -11.69 -10.05
C LEU A 17 3.01 -12.56 -11.15
N ARG A 18 3.90 -13.49 -10.78
CA ARG A 18 4.58 -14.37 -11.77
C ARG A 18 3.67 -15.37 -12.49
N ILE A 19 2.41 -15.54 -12.09
CA ILE A 19 1.58 -16.71 -12.47
C ILE A 19 0.18 -16.35 -13.04
N HIS A 20 -0.25 -15.07 -13.05
CA HIS A 20 -1.62 -14.76 -13.46
C HIS A 20 -1.73 -14.36 -14.95
N PRO A 21 -2.61 -15.00 -15.75
CA PRO A 21 -2.68 -14.80 -17.21
C PRO A 21 -3.25 -13.44 -17.68
N ARG A 22 -3.62 -12.55 -16.76
CA ARG A 22 -4.25 -11.24 -17.06
C ARG A 22 -3.80 -10.11 -16.13
N ARG A 23 -3.51 -10.43 -14.85
CA ARG A 23 -3.01 -9.46 -13.86
C ARG A 23 -1.51 -9.62 -13.74
N THR A 24 -0.75 -8.63 -14.21
CA THR A 24 0.70 -8.65 -14.12
C THR A 24 1.19 -8.33 -12.71
N GLU A 25 0.37 -7.65 -11.92
CA GLU A 25 0.78 -7.01 -10.66
C GLU A 25 -0.35 -7.02 -9.63
N HIS A 26 0.03 -7.12 -8.36
CA HIS A 26 -0.84 -7.05 -7.20
C HIS A 26 -0.54 -5.78 -6.41
N TRP A 27 -1.58 -5.06 -6.00
CA TRP A 27 -1.42 -3.88 -5.14
C TRP A 27 -1.96 -4.15 -3.75
N SER A 28 -1.25 -3.64 -2.75
CA SER A 28 -1.70 -3.60 -1.36
C SER A 28 -1.39 -2.24 -0.73
N LEU A 29 -1.99 -1.99 0.42
CA LEU A 29 -1.64 -0.86 1.28
C LEU A 29 -0.77 -1.36 2.42
N ALA A 30 0.36 -0.71 2.64
CA ALA A 30 1.27 -1.04 3.73
C ALA A 30 1.43 0.16 4.66
N ILE A 31 1.12 -0.05 5.94
CA ILE A 31 1.39 0.87 7.03
C ILE A 31 2.73 0.47 7.64
N LEU A 32 3.72 1.36 7.57
CA LEU A 32 5.07 1.07 8.04
C LEU A 32 5.22 1.63 9.46
N TYR A 33 5.34 0.77 10.46
CA TYR A 33 5.52 1.21 11.85
C TYR A 33 6.99 1.46 12.18
N SER A 34 7.87 0.64 11.62
CA SER A 34 9.30 0.75 11.83
C SER A 34 10.07 0.03 10.72
N LEU A 35 11.40 0.13 10.80
CA LEU A 35 12.35 -0.66 10.02
C LEU A 35 12.14 -2.17 10.10
N ASN A 36 11.36 -2.69 11.06
CA ASN A 36 11.16 -4.11 11.30
C ASN A 36 9.70 -4.54 11.34
N GLU A 37 8.73 -3.62 11.27
CA GLU A 37 7.30 -3.93 11.38
C GLU A 37 6.48 -3.18 10.34
N VAL A 38 5.71 -3.95 9.56
CA VAL A 38 4.76 -3.46 8.56
C VAL A 38 3.42 -4.18 8.73
N GLU A 39 2.32 -3.45 8.54
CA GLU A 39 0.97 -4.00 8.43
C GLU A 39 0.47 -3.82 7.01
N ILE A 40 0.16 -4.93 6.36
CA ILE A 40 -0.29 -4.99 4.97
C ILE A 40 -1.79 -5.25 4.96
N HIS A 41 -2.50 -4.44 4.19
CA HIS A 41 -3.92 -4.55 3.93
C HIS A 41 -4.12 -4.80 2.44
N GLU A 42 -4.78 -5.90 2.11
CA GLU A 42 -4.93 -6.31 0.73
C GLU A 42 -6.22 -7.09 0.50
N VAL A 43 -6.57 -7.25 -0.78
CA VAL A 43 -7.63 -8.15 -1.21
C VAL A 43 -7.00 -9.36 -1.87
N GLN A 44 -7.20 -10.53 -1.27
CA GLN A 44 -6.77 -11.81 -1.82
C GLN A 44 -7.94 -12.57 -2.45
N GLY A 45 -7.61 -13.56 -3.28
CA GLY A 45 -8.56 -14.44 -3.93
C GLY A 45 -8.68 -14.19 -5.43
N MET A 46 -9.74 -14.77 -6.02
CA MET A 46 -10.10 -14.66 -7.43
C MET A 46 -11.51 -14.04 -7.54
N LEU A 47 -11.99 -13.85 -8.78
CA LEU A 47 -13.26 -13.16 -9.10
C LEU A 47 -14.44 -13.50 -8.16
N ASP A 48 -14.55 -14.77 -7.78
CA ASP A 48 -15.67 -15.28 -6.98
C ASP A 48 -15.35 -15.34 -5.47
N THR A 49 -14.07 -15.22 -5.09
CA THR A 49 -13.56 -15.48 -3.73
C THR A 49 -12.81 -14.29 -3.13
N PHE A 50 -12.93 -13.09 -3.72
CA PHE A 50 -12.29 -11.91 -3.15
C PHE A 50 -12.68 -11.70 -1.69
N HIS A 51 -11.66 -11.51 -0.86
CA HIS A 51 -11.79 -11.23 0.56
C HIS A 51 -10.67 -10.28 0.99
N TYR A 52 -11.00 -9.42 1.93
CA TYR A 52 -10.06 -8.53 2.58
C TYR A 52 -9.24 -9.31 3.62
N GLU A 53 -7.93 -9.13 3.58
CA GLU A 53 -7.02 -9.64 4.59
C GLU A 53 -6.10 -8.55 5.12
N THR A 54 -5.59 -8.79 6.33
CA THR A 54 -4.61 -7.93 6.97
C THR A 54 -3.56 -8.78 7.64
N PHE A 55 -2.30 -8.44 7.41
CA PHE A 55 -1.16 -9.16 7.96
C PHE A 55 -0.18 -8.19 8.59
N ARG A 56 0.28 -8.51 9.80
CA ARG A 56 1.50 -7.92 10.33
C ARG A 56 2.68 -8.80 10.00
N LYS A 57 3.70 -8.20 9.38
CA LYS A 57 4.92 -8.91 8.99
C LYS A 57 6.13 -8.06 9.33
N SER A 58 7.28 -8.72 9.35
CA SER A 58 8.54 -8.00 9.35
C SER A 58 8.70 -7.26 8.02
N THR A 59 9.31 -6.09 8.02
CA THR A 59 9.73 -5.38 6.79
C THR A 59 10.65 -6.21 5.90
N SER A 60 11.32 -7.23 6.42
CA SER A 60 12.02 -8.23 5.60
C SER A 60 11.07 -8.94 4.61
N PHE A 61 9.76 -8.90 4.85
CA PHE A 61 8.74 -9.30 3.89
C PHE A 61 8.61 -8.32 2.71
N LEU A 62 8.90 -7.03 2.89
CA LEU A 62 9.03 -6.07 1.79
C LEU A 62 10.31 -6.33 0.97
N ARG A 63 11.35 -6.88 1.61
CA ARG A 63 12.53 -7.45 0.92
C ARG A 63 12.24 -8.77 0.19
N SER A 64 11.01 -9.27 0.22
CA SER A 64 10.61 -10.36 -0.67
C SER A 64 10.91 -9.98 -2.12
N VAL A 65 11.48 -10.92 -2.87
CA VAL A 65 11.80 -10.83 -4.32
C VAL A 65 10.63 -10.44 -5.23
N THR A 66 9.43 -10.27 -4.68
CA THR A 66 8.23 -9.90 -5.41
C THR A 66 7.82 -8.44 -5.25
N LEU A 67 8.28 -7.71 -4.24
CA LEU A 67 7.99 -6.27 -4.15
C LEU A 67 8.78 -5.58 -5.26
N CYS A 68 8.08 -4.98 -6.19
CA CYS A 68 8.66 -4.38 -7.39
C CYS A 68 8.25 -2.92 -7.54
N GLY A 69 7.79 -2.26 -6.49
CA GLY A 69 7.47 -0.84 -6.52
C GLY A 69 6.67 -0.40 -5.32
N GLY A 70 6.78 0.86 -4.95
CA GLY A 70 5.89 1.47 -3.98
C GLY A 70 5.73 2.97 -4.13
N CYS A 71 4.60 3.48 -3.64
CA CYS A 71 4.24 4.88 -3.71
C CYS A 71 3.87 5.36 -2.30
N HIS A 72 4.60 6.36 -1.77
CA HIS A 72 4.26 6.98 -0.50
C HIS A 72 3.05 7.89 -0.68
N VAL A 73 1.92 7.49 -0.07
CA VAL A 73 0.63 8.14 -0.32
C VAL A 73 0.15 9.02 0.83
N GLY A 74 0.74 8.89 2.02
CA GLY A 74 0.34 9.69 3.16
C GLY A 74 1.03 9.30 4.45
N SER A 75 0.67 10.00 5.52
CA SER A 75 1.18 9.75 6.87
C SER A 75 0.02 9.74 7.86
N ILE A 76 -0.07 8.68 8.66
CA ILE A 76 -1.17 8.42 9.57
C ILE A 76 -0.75 8.84 10.99
N PRO A 77 -1.43 9.81 11.61
CA PRO A 77 -1.31 10.07 13.04
C PRO A 77 -1.60 8.81 13.86
N CYS A 78 -0.76 8.47 14.84
CA CYS A 78 -0.94 7.25 15.65
C CYS A 78 -2.33 7.16 16.32
N ASN A 79 -2.94 8.29 16.67
CA ASN A 79 -4.30 8.36 17.24
C ASN A 79 -5.41 8.03 16.22
N LEU A 80 -5.13 8.07 14.92
CA LEU A 80 -6.07 7.73 13.85
C LEU A 80 -5.91 6.28 13.34
N LEU A 81 -4.91 5.53 13.82
CA LEU A 81 -4.61 4.19 13.33
C LEU A 81 -5.81 3.24 13.38
N ASP A 82 -6.52 3.19 14.51
CA ASP A 82 -7.68 2.30 14.64
C ASP A 82 -8.83 2.73 13.74
N ALA A 83 -9.00 4.04 13.54
CA ALA A 83 -10.00 4.57 12.62
C ALA A 83 -9.66 4.23 11.16
N VAL A 84 -8.37 4.33 10.79
CA VAL A 84 -7.87 3.93 9.47
C VAL A 84 -8.06 2.44 9.24
N ARG A 85 -7.66 1.57 10.18
CA ARG A 85 -7.85 0.12 10.08
C ARG A 85 -9.32 -0.24 9.88
N LYS A 86 -10.21 0.42 10.62
CA LYS A 86 -11.65 0.24 10.46
C LYS A 86 -12.13 0.69 9.09
N ALA A 87 -11.72 1.89 8.65
CA ALA A 87 -12.07 2.41 7.34
C ALA A 87 -11.61 1.47 6.21
N LEU A 88 -10.38 0.94 6.27
CA LEU A 88 -9.84 -0.03 5.32
C LEU A 88 -10.65 -1.33 5.28
N LYS A 89 -11.06 -1.83 6.45
CA LYS A 89 -11.90 -3.03 6.55
C LYS A 89 -13.31 -2.82 6.01
N ASP A 90 -13.83 -1.60 6.12
CA ASP A 90 -15.17 -1.22 5.65
C ASP A 90 -15.21 -0.93 4.13
N VAL A 91 -14.05 -0.90 3.44
CA VAL A 91 -14.00 -0.72 1.98
C VAL A 91 -14.67 -1.92 1.30
N PRO A 92 -15.68 -1.69 0.43
CA PRO A 92 -16.40 -2.77 -0.24
C PRO A 92 -15.47 -3.66 -1.06
N VAL A 93 -15.62 -4.97 -0.88
CA VAL A 93 -15.02 -6.01 -1.72
C VAL A 93 -16.08 -6.51 -2.68
N VAL A 94 -15.93 -6.19 -3.97
CA VAL A 94 -16.90 -6.57 -5.01
C VAL A 94 -16.51 -7.92 -5.59
N ARG A 95 -17.47 -8.84 -5.68
CA ARG A 95 -17.30 -10.18 -6.26
C ARG A 95 -18.06 -10.27 -7.58
N HIS A 96 -17.61 -11.14 -8.47
CA HIS A 96 -18.23 -11.37 -9.80
C HIS A 96 -18.20 -10.17 -10.74
N ASP A 97 -17.36 -9.16 -10.46
CA ASP A 97 -17.16 -8.01 -11.33
C ASP A 97 -15.75 -8.08 -11.94
N GLU A 98 -15.66 -8.32 -13.24
CA GLU A 98 -14.38 -8.44 -13.94
C GLU A 98 -13.61 -7.12 -14.02
N SER A 99 -14.30 -5.99 -13.85
CA SER A 99 -13.69 -4.66 -13.80
C SER A 99 -13.12 -4.33 -12.43
N TRP A 100 -13.38 -5.16 -11.41
CA TRP A 100 -12.95 -4.94 -10.04
C TRP A 100 -11.80 -5.87 -9.63
N ASP A 101 -10.78 -5.29 -9.02
CA ASP A 101 -9.59 -6.01 -8.56
C ASP A 101 -8.94 -5.36 -7.32
N CYS A 102 -7.80 -5.92 -6.91
CA CYS A 102 -7.03 -5.37 -5.78
C CYS A 102 -6.57 -3.93 -6.02
N GLN A 103 -6.29 -3.52 -7.25
CA GLN A 103 -5.90 -2.15 -7.59
C GLN A 103 -7.09 -1.20 -7.38
N THR A 104 -8.27 -1.62 -7.83
CA THR A 104 -9.54 -0.92 -7.64
C THR A 104 -9.86 -0.76 -6.15
N TRP A 105 -9.68 -1.83 -5.37
CA TRP A 105 -9.81 -1.76 -3.91
C TRP A 105 -8.87 -0.74 -3.28
N VAL A 106 -7.58 -0.73 -3.66
CA VAL A 106 -6.60 0.25 -3.16
C VAL A 106 -7.03 1.68 -3.49
N VAL A 107 -7.52 1.94 -4.71
CA VAL A 107 -8.02 3.27 -5.10
C VAL A 107 -9.23 3.68 -4.25
N HIS A 108 -10.17 2.77 -4.01
CA HIS A 108 -11.31 3.03 -3.13
C HIS A 108 -10.89 3.28 -1.68
N ALA A 109 -9.98 2.48 -1.16
CA ALA A 109 -9.41 2.64 0.17
C ALA A 109 -8.77 4.02 0.34
N LEU A 110 -7.92 4.45 -0.60
CA LEU A 110 -7.28 5.77 -0.56
C LEU A 110 -8.29 6.92 -0.65
N ARG A 111 -9.40 6.74 -1.38
CA ARG A 111 -10.49 7.73 -1.39
C ARG A 111 -11.15 7.83 -0.02
N SER A 112 -11.48 6.70 0.62
CA SER A 112 -12.02 6.69 1.99
C SER A 112 -11.05 7.30 3.01
N LEU A 113 -9.74 7.11 2.81
CA LEU A 113 -8.72 7.69 3.69
C LEU A 113 -8.52 9.20 3.50
N ARG A 114 -8.92 9.80 2.37
CA ARG A 114 -8.85 11.26 2.20
C ARG A 114 -9.72 12.01 3.19
N ASP A 115 -10.86 11.44 3.57
CA ASP A 115 -11.78 12.05 4.53
C ASP A 115 -11.14 12.22 5.92
N PHE A 116 -10.08 11.44 6.21
CA PHE A 116 -9.28 11.56 7.43
C PHE A 116 -8.16 12.62 7.34
N GLY A 117 -7.91 13.19 6.16
CA GLY A 117 -6.85 14.18 5.94
C GLY A 117 -5.42 13.62 6.00
N ILE A 118 -5.24 12.30 5.90
CA ILE A 118 -3.94 11.62 6.03
C ILE A 118 -3.23 11.36 4.69
N ILE A 119 -3.98 11.42 3.59
CA ILE A 119 -3.48 11.19 2.22
C ILE A 119 -3.02 12.52 1.61
N PHE A 120 -1.86 12.53 0.95
CA PHE A 120 -1.35 13.75 0.34
C PHE A 120 -2.26 14.22 -0.82
N ALA A 121 -2.47 15.54 -0.91
CA ALA A 121 -3.42 16.13 -1.86
C ALA A 121 -3.13 15.80 -3.34
N HIS A 122 -1.86 15.67 -3.70
CA HIS A 122 -1.41 15.41 -5.07
C HIS A 122 -1.52 13.94 -5.49
N ILE A 123 -1.75 13.02 -4.54
CA ILE A 123 -1.92 11.61 -4.85
C ILE A 123 -3.23 11.46 -5.62
N ASN A 124 -3.22 10.69 -6.69
CA ASN A 124 -4.39 10.24 -7.44
C ASN A 124 -4.00 8.94 -8.16
N GLU A 125 -4.97 8.23 -8.76
CA GLU A 125 -4.68 6.95 -9.39
C GLU A 125 -3.58 7.03 -10.46
N ALA A 126 -3.62 8.05 -11.33
CA ALA A 126 -2.60 8.25 -12.36
C ALA A 126 -1.21 8.47 -11.74
N ARG A 127 -1.12 9.26 -10.66
CA ARG A 127 0.14 9.48 -9.94
C ARG A 127 0.64 8.21 -9.27
N ILE A 128 -0.24 7.42 -8.66
CA ILE A 128 0.13 6.14 -8.05
C ILE A 128 0.69 5.20 -9.12
N ARG A 129 0.02 5.05 -10.26
CA ARG A 129 0.51 4.22 -11.37
C ARG A 129 1.87 4.68 -11.88
N GLN A 130 2.05 5.98 -12.02
CA GLN A 130 3.32 6.57 -12.44
C GLN A 130 4.44 6.27 -11.43
N GLU A 131 4.23 6.57 -10.15
CA GLU A 131 5.21 6.34 -9.09
C GLU A 131 5.56 4.85 -8.96
N LEU A 132 4.57 3.96 -9.05
CA LEU A 132 4.81 2.52 -9.01
C LEU A 132 5.63 2.06 -10.22
N ALA A 133 5.36 2.57 -11.42
CA ALA A 133 6.15 2.23 -12.61
C ALA A 133 7.60 2.77 -12.51
N GLU A 134 7.79 3.98 -11.99
CA GLU A 134 9.12 4.57 -11.77
C GLU A 134 9.90 3.81 -10.69
N ASP A 135 9.26 3.45 -9.56
CA ASP A 135 9.91 2.67 -8.50
C ASP A 135 10.19 1.22 -8.95
N ARG A 136 9.37 0.70 -9.88
CA ARG A 136 9.63 -0.59 -10.53
C ARG A 136 10.85 -0.57 -11.43
N GLU A 137 11.00 0.47 -12.25
CA GLU A 137 12.19 0.63 -13.09
C GLU A 137 13.47 0.70 -12.23
N ARG A 138 13.40 1.43 -11.11
CA ARG A 138 14.50 1.46 -10.11
C ARG A 138 14.81 0.08 -9.55
N TRP A 139 13.78 -0.66 -9.15
CA TRP A 139 13.95 -2.03 -8.64
C TRP A 139 14.56 -2.97 -9.69
N GLU A 140 14.13 -2.88 -10.96
CA GLU A 140 14.69 -3.66 -12.07
C GLU A 140 16.16 -3.31 -12.34
N ASN A 141 16.57 -2.06 -12.07
CA ASN A 141 17.96 -1.59 -12.17
C ASN A 141 18.81 -1.88 -10.91
N GLY A 142 18.23 -2.45 -9.85
CA GLY A 142 18.92 -2.77 -8.60
C GLY A 142 19.13 -1.56 -7.67
N GLU A 143 18.35 -0.49 -7.83
CA GLU A 143 18.32 0.67 -6.93
C GLU A 143 17.40 0.44 -5.71
N ASP A 144 17.56 1.27 -4.67
CA ASP A 144 16.78 1.21 -3.44
C ASP A 144 15.28 1.50 -3.69
N ALA A 145 14.41 0.61 -3.22
CA ALA A 145 12.96 0.76 -3.35
C ALA A 145 12.39 1.84 -2.40
N VAL A 146 11.14 2.27 -2.62
CA VAL A 146 10.53 3.35 -1.80
C VAL A 146 10.62 3.14 -0.28
N TYR A 147 10.47 1.90 0.19
CA TYR A 147 10.49 1.60 1.63
C TYR A 147 11.91 1.73 2.21
N GLU A 148 12.93 1.42 1.41
CA GLU A 148 14.34 1.59 1.80
C GLU A 148 14.70 3.07 1.83
N ARG A 149 14.12 3.91 0.96
CA ARG A 149 14.33 5.36 1.02
C ARG A 149 13.65 6.00 2.23
N LEU A 150 12.41 5.60 2.53
CA LEU A 150 11.66 6.14 3.67
C LEU A 150 12.30 5.84 5.04
N TYR A 151 13.09 4.77 5.16
CA TYR A 151 13.78 4.42 6.40
C TYR A 151 15.32 4.43 6.31
N GLY A 152 15.89 4.50 5.11
CA GLY A 152 17.32 4.49 4.85
C GLY A 152 17.98 5.85 5.02
N GLU A 153 17.21 6.94 4.98
CA GLU A 153 17.69 8.28 5.35
C GLU A 153 17.83 8.47 6.88
N ALA A 154 17.68 7.41 7.69
CA ALA A 154 17.80 7.47 9.14
C ALA A 154 19.22 7.13 9.67
N ASN A 155 20.28 7.33 8.87
CA ASN A 155 21.66 7.06 9.31
C ASN A 155 22.63 8.19 8.98
#